data_AF-A0A950LNL3-F1
#
_entry.id   AF-A0A950LNL3-F1
#
_cell.length_a   1.000
_cell.length_b   1.000
_cell.length_c   1.000
_cell.angle_alpha   90.00
_cell.angle_beta   90.00
_cell.angle_gamma   90.00
#
_symmetry.space_group_name_H-M   'P 1'
#
loop_
_entity.id
_entity.type
_entity.pdbx_description
1 polymer ?
#
loop_
_entity_poly.entity_id
_entity_poly.type
_entity_poly.pdbx_seq_one_letter_code
_entity_poly.pdbx_strand_id
1 'polypeptide(L)'
;MPWLERRHMWVWLAAGLAAAGIVGSFVSQSLGAGAPLLRVTTQLAPGARKGGRPLVLTLGGPVYCRQVAPIVRYLGASLACPDYGPDGERSAASRARRVEDWGDPKYLNAVARLPIELEENGVHISQLILVGASYSGYAAAELAATHPELHPRALIIVDSFLDLSERFRALSTDDLTRSEMIHVLGGALAQRPQEYRERSPSDHLAGLATDMRRGMRFVDVWSVGASETREFNGAMCSPASNGIWLRRLAGILRHPVTAYVTRLRHAYALWYRWRQLLALASLAPKSGAFPGKRLTFRQQERLPAASTCAVTSAAPSHWDP
;
A
#
# COMPACT_ATOMS: atom_id res chain seq x y z
N MET A 1 35.84 -27.18 -23.85
CA MET A 1 35.11 -26.94 -25.13
C MET A 1 34.41 -28.24 -25.50
N PRO A 2 33.22 -28.25 -26.13
CA PRO A 2 32.37 -27.14 -26.60
C PRO A 2 30.94 -27.18 -25.97
N TRP A 3 30.26 -26.07 -25.64
CA TRP A 3 29.48 -25.17 -26.53
C TRP A 3 28.67 -25.90 -27.60
N LEU A 4 27.33 -25.85 -27.48
CA LEU A 4 26.26 -26.10 -28.47
C LEU A 4 24.95 -26.15 -27.64
N GLU A 5 23.81 -25.53 -27.95
CA GLU A 5 23.33 -24.84 -29.14
C GLU A 5 21.88 -24.36 -28.89
N ARG A 6 21.37 -23.53 -29.81
CA ARG A 6 19.95 -23.32 -30.16
C ARG A 6 19.14 -22.25 -29.41
N ARG A 7 19.36 -21.03 -29.91
CA ARG A 7 18.30 -20.10 -30.31
C ARG A 7 17.32 -20.77 -31.27
N HIS A 8 16.01 -20.62 -31.06
CA HIS A 8 15.02 -20.66 -32.15
C HIS A 8 14.09 -19.46 -32.03
N MET A 9 14.38 -18.53 -32.93
CA MET A 9 13.61 -17.37 -33.33
C MET A 9 12.53 -17.87 -34.30
N TRP A 10 11.25 -17.67 -34.00
CA TRP A 10 10.18 -17.88 -34.97
C TRP A 10 9.52 -16.54 -35.25
N VAL A 11 9.88 -16.02 -36.43
CA VAL A 11 9.17 -14.98 -37.16
C VAL A 11 8.02 -15.67 -37.89
N TRP A 12 6.79 -15.19 -37.70
CA TRP A 12 5.71 -15.41 -38.65
C TRP A 12 5.14 -14.06 -39.07
N LEU A 13 5.46 -13.70 -40.32
CA LEU A 13 4.79 -12.68 -41.12
C LEU A 13 3.70 -13.40 -41.91
N ALA A 14 2.45 -12.94 -41.78
CA ALA A 14 1.46 -13.09 -42.84
C ALA A 14 0.44 -11.96 -42.74
N ALA A 15 0.36 -11.20 -43.83
CA ALA A 15 -0.53 -10.08 -44.05
C ALA A 15 -1.98 -10.55 -44.30
N GLY A 16 -2.93 -9.72 -43.89
CA GLY A 16 -4.34 -9.82 -44.27
C GLY A 16 -4.96 -8.44 -44.24
N LEU A 17 -4.84 -7.71 -45.36
CA LEU A 17 -5.58 -6.49 -45.65
C LEU A 17 -7.05 -6.86 -45.88
N ALA A 18 -7.94 -6.37 -45.03
CA ALA A 18 -9.36 -6.23 -45.34
C ALA A 18 -9.77 -4.79 -45.02
N ALA A 19 -9.99 -4.02 -46.09
CA ALA A 19 -10.56 -2.69 -46.04
C ALA A 19 -12.04 -2.78 -45.68
N ALA A 20 -12.43 -2.14 -44.57
CA ALA A 20 -13.81 -1.78 -44.30
C ALA A 20 -13.82 -0.32 -43.84
N GLY A 21 -14.41 0.54 -44.67
CA GLY A 21 -14.53 1.96 -44.41
C GLY A 21 -15.36 2.23 -43.16
N ILE A 22 -14.80 3.03 -42.25
CA ILE A 22 -15.56 3.66 -41.18
C ILE A 22 -15.68 5.13 -41.56
N VAL A 23 -16.90 5.53 -41.88
CA VAL A 23 -17.32 6.93 -41.99
C VAL A 23 -16.94 7.61 -40.68
N GLY A 24 -16.03 8.58 -40.79
CA GLY A 24 -15.60 9.42 -39.68
C GLY A 24 -16.76 10.29 -39.22
N SER A 25 -17.46 9.85 -38.19
CA SER A 25 -18.04 10.79 -37.24
C SER A 25 -16.90 11.28 -36.37
N PHE A 26 -16.32 12.43 -36.73
CA PHE A 26 -15.66 13.30 -35.77
C PHE A 26 -16.72 13.74 -34.77
N VAL A 27 -17.03 12.87 -33.82
CA VAL A 27 -17.51 13.32 -32.53
C VAL A 27 -16.32 14.03 -31.93
N SER A 28 -16.34 15.36 -32.06
CA SER A 28 -15.65 16.23 -31.14
C SER A 28 -16.05 15.78 -29.74
N GLN A 29 -15.25 14.89 -29.14
CA GLN A 29 -15.33 14.63 -27.72
C GLN A 29 -15.00 15.96 -27.08
N SER A 30 -16.05 16.63 -26.62
CA SER A 30 -15.92 17.71 -25.67
C SER A 30 -14.99 17.22 -24.57
N LEU A 31 -13.82 17.85 -24.45
CA LEU A 31 -12.93 17.76 -23.29
C LEU A 31 -13.62 18.45 -22.09
N GLY A 32 -14.78 17.94 -21.72
CA GLY A 32 -15.78 18.64 -20.90
C GLY A 32 -16.57 17.67 -20.04
N ALA A 33 -15.86 16.91 -19.20
CA ALA A 33 -16.31 16.38 -17.92
C ALA A 33 -15.07 15.82 -17.23
N GLY A 34 -14.60 16.45 -16.15
CA GLY A 34 -13.42 15.99 -15.41
C GLY A 34 -13.57 14.53 -15.01
N ALA A 35 -12.54 13.71 -15.21
CA ALA A 35 -12.56 12.30 -14.81
C ALA A 35 -12.98 12.20 -13.32
N PRO A 36 -13.85 11.23 -12.95
CA PRO A 36 -14.34 11.14 -11.59
C PRO A 36 -13.16 10.93 -10.64
N LEU A 37 -13.09 11.72 -9.56
CA LEU A 37 -12.02 11.68 -8.56
C LEU A 37 -11.78 10.28 -7.98
N LEU A 38 -12.83 9.48 -7.89
CA LEU A 38 -12.83 8.16 -7.31
C LEU A 38 -13.41 7.16 -8.30
N ARG A 39 -12.66 6.09 -8.58
CA ARG A 39 -13.14 4.92 -9.35
C ARG A 39 -13.06 3.71 -8.44
N VAL A 40 -14.12 2.93 -8.31
CA VAL A 40 -14.16 1.82 -7.33
C VAL A 40 -14.42 0.50 -8.03
N THR A 41 -13.56 -0.48 -7.77
CA THR A 41 -13.84 -1.89 -8.08
C THR A 41 -14.35 -2.56 -6.81
N THR A 42 -15.53 -3.17 -6.86
CA THR A 42 -16.07 -3.95 -5.74
C THR A 42 -16.26 -5.41 -6.11
N GLN A 43 -16.03 -6.29 -5.14
CA GLN A 43 -16.34 -7.72 -5.23
C GLN A 43 -17.06 -8.12 -3.95
N LEU A 44 -18.36 -8.36 -4.02
CA LEU A 44 -19.15 -8.69 -2.84
C LEU A 44 -19.03 -10.17 -2.50
N ALA A 45 -18.85 -10.49 -1.21
CA ALA A 45 -18.92 -11.86 -0.74
C ALA A 45 -20.31 -12.48 -0.98
N PRO A 46 -20.39 -13.80 -1.22
CA PRO A 46 -21.66 -14.51 -1.23
C PRO A 46 -22.47 -14.24 0.05
N GLY A 47 -23.70 -13.75 -0.13
CA GLY A 47 -24.60 -13.41 0.96
C GLY A 47 -24.30 -12.11 1.69
N ALA A 48 -23.41 -11.24 1.19
CA ALA A 48 -23.12 -9.94 1.82
C ALA A 48 -24.36 -9.03 1.99
N ARG A 49 -25.43 -9.28 1.23
CA ARG A 49 -26.73 -8.60 1.36
C ARG A 49 -27.73 -9.28 2.30
N LYS A 50 -27.36 -10.43 2.87
CA LYS A 50 -28.22 -11.22 3.77
C LYS A 50 -27.66 -11.30 5.19
N GLY A 51 -26.36 -11.08 5.36
CA GLY A 51 -25.71 -11.07 6.67
C GLY A 51 -24.35 -10.39 6.60
N GLY A 52 -23.90 -9.90 7.76
CA GLY A 52 -22.64 -9.16 7.90
C GLY A 52 -21.43 -9.94 7.40
N ARG A 53 -20.65 -9.35 6.49
CA ARG A 53 -19.36 -9.88 6.01
C ARG A 53 -18.24 -8.89 6.29
N PRO A 54 -16.99 -9.33 6.48
CA PRO A 54 -15.88 -8.39 6.55
C PRO A 54 -15.77 -7.61 5.23
N LEU A 55 -15.41 -6.34 5.28
CA LEU A 55 -15.00 -5.56 4.12
C LEU A 55 -13.48 -5.39 4.17
N VAL A 56 -12.79 -5.89 3.15
CA VAL A 56 -11.38 -5.60 2.92
C VAL A 56 -11.29 -4.40 1.97
N LEU A 57 -10.50 -3.40 2.34
CA LEU A 57 -10.26 -2.19 1.55
C LEU A 57 -8.75 -2.03 1.29
N THR A 58 -8.38 -1.90 0.02
CA THR A 58 -7.01 -1.61 -0.44
C THR A 58 -7.04 -0.48 -1.45
N LEU A 59 -6.15 0.50 -1.32
CA LEU A 59 -6.15 1.70 -2.17
C LEU A 59 -5.16 1.57 -3.34
N GLY A 60 -5.39 2.31 -4.42
CA GLY A 60 -4.56 2.30 -5.64
C GLY A 60 -5.09 1.45 -6.80
N GLY A 61 -6.32 0.94 -6.68
CA GLY A 61 -7.04 0.34 -7.81
C GLY A 61 -6.79 -1.14 -8.11
N PRO A 62 -7.14 -1.60 -9.34
CA PRO A 62 -7.27 -3.02 -9.68
C PRO A 62 -6.00 -3.85 -9.53
N VAL A 63 -4.81 -3.23 -9.67
CA VAL A 63 -3.52 -3.91 -9.47
C VAL A 63 -3.41 -4.41 -8.04
N TYR A 64 -3.73 -3.56 -7.06
CA TYR A 64 -3.67 -3.91 -5.64
C TYR A 64 -4.83 -4.84 -5.22
N CYS A 65 -6.01 -4.77 -5.86
CA CYS A 65 -7.07 -5.78 -5.66
C CYS A 65 -6.56 -7.20 -5.84
N ARG A 66 -5.80 -7.45 -6.92
CA ARG A 66 -5.29 -8.78 -7.24
C ARG A 66 -4.33 -9.28 -6.16
N GLN A 67 -3.58 -8.39 -5.53
CA GLN A 67 -2.64 -8.72 -4.46
C GLN A 67 -3.35 -9.20 -3.18
N VAL A 68 -4.54 -8.65 -2.89
CA VAL A 68 -5.30 -8.98 -1.67
C VAL A 68 -6.41 -10.02 -1.90
N ALA A 69 -6.68 -10.42 -3.14
CA ALA A 69 -7.69 -11.42 -3.47
C ALA A 69 -7.56 -12.76 -2.69
N PRO A 70 -6.35 -13.30 -2.40
CA PRO A 70 -6.21 -14.46 -1.53
C PRO A 70 -6.72 -14.24 -0.10
N ILE A 71 -6.49 -13.05 0.47
CA ILE A 71 -6.98 -12.65 1.81
C ILE A 71 -8.50 -12.61 1.82
N VAL A 72 -9.09 -11.94 0.82
CA VAL A 72 -10.54 -11.77 0.68
C VAL A 72 -11.24 -13.12 0.60
N ARG A 73 -10.75 -14.02 -0.25
CA ARG A 73 -11.29 -15.39 -0.38
C ARG A 73 -11.20 -16.18 0.91
N TYR A 74 -10.07 -16.08 1.61
CA TYR A 74 -9.87 -16.80 2.87
C TYR A 74 -10.81 -16.32 3.99
N LEU A 75 -11.06 -15.02 4.07
CA LEU A 75 -11.94 -14.42 5.07
C LEU A 75 -13.43 -14.52 4.71
N GLY A 76 -13.76 -14.94 3.48
CA GLY A 76 -15.14 -14.83 2.97
C GLY A 76 -15.63 -13.37 2.97
N ALA A 77 -14.72 -12.43 2.70
CA ALA A 77 -14.95 -11.00 2.79
C ALA A 77 -15.43 -10.40 1.46
N SER A 78 -16.11 -9.25 1.54
CA SER A 78 -16.26 -8.34 0.40
C SER A 78 -14.95 -7.56 0.22
N LEU A 79 -14.68 -7.12 -1.00
CA LEU A 79 -13.52 -6.30 -1.37
C LEU A 79 -14.00 -5.00 -1.99
N ALA A 80 -13.41 -3.88 -1.57
CA ALA A 80 -13.45 -2.63 -2.29
C ALA A 80 -12.02 -2.19 -2.62
N CYS A 81 -11.79 -1.75 -3.84
CA CYS A 81 -10.53 -1.15 -4.26
C CYS A 81 -10.81 0.18 -4.96
N PRO A 82 -10.75 1.28 -4.24
CA PRO A 82 -10.75 2.60 -4.84
C PRO A 82 -9.43 2.82 -5.61
N ASP A 83 -9.55 3.58 -6.66
CA ASP A 83 -8.50 4.01 -7.58
C ASP A 83 -8.61 5.53 -7.75
N TYR A 84 -7.47 6.21 -7.79
CA TYR A 84 -7.45 7.66 -7.96
C TYR A 84 -7.90 7.98 -9.38
N GLY A 85 -8.95 8.78 -9.51
CA GLY A 85 -9.57 9.15 -10.78
C GLY A 85 -8.59 9.50 -11.89
N PRO A 86 -7.71 10.48 -11.62
CA PRO A 86 -6.62 10.89 -12.52
C PRO A 86 -5.58 9.81 -12.85
N ASP A 87 -5.53 8.69 -12.12
CA ASP A 87 -4.60 7.60 -12.42
C ASP A 87 -4.89 6.99 -13.81
N GLY A 88 -3.87 7.05 -14.67
CA GLY A 88 -3.88 6.52 -16.02
C GLY A 88 -3.39 5.06 -16.11
N GLU A 89 -2.92 4.46 -15.02
CA GLU A 89 -2.48 3.06 -14.99
C GLU A 89 -3.68 2.09 -15.00
N ARG A 90 -3.88 1.41 -16.13
CA ARG A 90 -4.92 0.38 -16.33
C ARG A 90 -4.34 -1.03 -16.42
N SER A 91 -3.06 -1.13 -16.71
CA SER A 91 -2.29 -2.36 -16.90
C SER A 91 -0.79 -2.07 -16.77
N ALA A 92 0.02 -3.14 -16.71
CA ALA A 92 1.48 -3.02 -16.69
C ALA A 92 2.04 -2.20 -17.88
N ALA A 93 1.37 -2.26 -19.04
CA ALA A 93 1.77 -1.50 -20.23
C ALA A 93 1.51 0.02 -20.11
N SER A 94 0.64 0.44 -19.19
CA SER A 94 0.27 1.84 -18.97
C SER A 94 0.89 2.46 -17.72
N ARG A 95 1.86 1.78 -17.09
CA ARG A 95 2.51 2.23 -15.86
C ARG A 95 3.16 3.61 -15.97
N ALA A 96 3.61 4.01 -17.16
CA ALA A 96 4.14 5.36 -17.41
C ALA A 96 3.10 6.47 -17.22
N ARG A 97 1.81 6.14 -17.16
CA ARG A 97 0.69 7.06 -16.86
C ARG A 97 0.19 6.94 -15.43
N ARG A 98 0.91 6.20 -14.58
CA ARG A 98 0.58 6.09 -13.16
C ARG A 98 0.61 7.47 -12.53
N VAL A 99 -0.43 7.76 -11.76
CA VAL A 99 -0.50 8.94 -10.89
C VAL A 99 -1.16 8.52 -9.59
N GLU A 100 -0.35 8.38 -8.55
CA GLU A 100 -0.84 8.14 -7.19
C GLU A 100 -1.39 9.42 -6.55
N ASP A 101 -2.39 9.29 -5.69
CA ASP A 101 -3.04 10.44 -5.03
C ASP A 101 -2.10 11.15 -4.02
N TRP A 102 -1.09 10.42 -3.53
CA TRP A 102 -0.16 10.85 -2.50
C TRP A 102 -0.85 11.52 -1.30
N GLY A 103 -1.94 10.92 -0.81
CA GLY A 103 -2.70 11.40 0.34
C GLY A 103 -3.59 12.60 0.02
N ASP A 104 -4.18 12.67 -1.18
CA ASP A 104 -5.11 13.73 -1.57
C ASP A 104 -6.34 13.68 -0.63
N PRO A 105 -6.57 14.72 0.20
CA PRO A 105 -7.63 14.68 1.19
C PRO A 105 -9.02 14.60 0.55
N LYS A 106 -9.21 15.12 -0.67
CA LYS A 106 -10.51 14.98 -1.37
C LYS A 106 -10.74 13.52 -1.78
N TYR A 107 -9.70 12.84 -2.23
CA TYR A 107 -9.78 11.43 -2.57
C TYR A 107 -10.05 10.57 -1.33
N LEU A 108 -9.29 10.79 -0.25
CA LEU A 108 -9.47 10.04 0.99
C LEU A 108 -10.84 10.27 1.63
N ASN A 109 -11.35 11.51 1.62
CA ASN A 109 -12.72 11.83 2.02
C ASN A 109 -13.75 11.02 1.22
N ALA A 110 -13.55 10.89 -0.10
CA ALA A 110 -14.45 10.10 -0.94
C ALA A 110 -14.33 8.61 -0.65
N VAL A 111 -13.11 8.10 -0.41
CA VAL A 111 -12.87 6.70 -0.03
C VAL A 111 -13.49 6.36 1.32
N ALA A 112 -13.40 7.27 2.31
CA ALA A 112 -13.94 7.07 3.65
C ALA A 112 -15.47 6.90 3.67
N ARG A 113 -16.17 7.39 2.64
CA ARG A 113 -17.63 7.21 2.52
C ARG A 113 -18.04 5.84 1.99
N LEU A 114 -17.12 5.09 1.39
CA LEU A 114 -17.45 3.82 0.72
C LEU A 114 -18.11 2.78 1.63
N PRO A 115 -17.68 2.56 2.89
CA PRO A 115 -18.38 1.61 3.76
C PRO A 115 -19.85 1.97 3.95
N ILE A 116 -20.15 3.25 4.24
CA ILE A 116 -21.52 3.74 4.43
C ILE A 116 -22.31 3.64 3.13
N GLU A 117 -21.73 4.05 2.00
CA GLU A 117 -22.40 3.95 0.69
C GLU A 117 -22.72 2.49 0.33
N LEU A 118 -21.85 1.53 0.68
CA LEU A 118 -22.13 0.11 0.50
C LEU A 118 -23.28 -0.37 1.40
N GLU A 119 -23.32 0.08 2.66
CA GLU A 119 -24.40 -0.22 3.60
C GLU A 119 -25.75 0.34 3.16
N GLU A 120 -25.77 1.59 2.71
CA GLU A 120 -26.95 2.24 2.11
C GLU A 120 -27.44 1.49 0.86
N ASN A 121 -26.51 0.88 0.11
CA ASN A 121 -26.81 0.00 -1.01
C ASN A 121 -27.13 -1.45 -0.60
N GLY A 122 -27.37 -1.72 0.68
CA GLY A 122 -27.85 -3.00 1.20
C GLY A 122 -26.76 -4.06 1.43
N VAL A 123 -25.48 -3.67 1.52
CA VAL A 123 -24.38 -4.57 1.90
C VAL A 123 -24.20 -4.51 3.42
N HIS A 124 -24.26 -5.64 4.11
CA HIS A 124 -24.01 -5.68 5.55
C HIS A 124 -22.51 -5.87 5.83
N ILE A 125 -21.88 -4.88 6.47
CA ILE A 125 -20.47 -4.92 6.82
C ILE A 125 -20.33 -5.27 8.31
N SER A 126 -19.67 -6.39 8.61
CA SER A 126 -19.42 -6.83 9.99
C SER A 126 -18.19 -6.19 10.63
N GLN A 127 -17.22 -5.79 9.80
CA GLN A 127 -15.96 -5.16 10.21
C GLN A 127 -15.22 -4.65 8.97
N LEU A 128 -14.47 -3.56 9.12
CA LEU A 128 -13.59 -3.00 8.10
C LEU A 128 -12.14 -3.46 8.34
N ILE A 129 -11.45 -3.88 7.29
CA ILE A 129 -10.04 -4.26 7.31
C ILE A 129 -9.32 -3.46 6.24
N LEU A 130 -8.34 -2.66 6.65
CA LEU A 130 -7.47 -1.91 5.75
C LEU A 130 -6.19 -2.71 5.53
N VAL A 131 -5.80 -2.90 4.27
CA VAL A 131 -4.61 -3.68 3.93
C VAL A 131 -3.93 -3.14 2.69
N GLY A 132 -2.60 -3.14 2.69
CA GLY A 132 -1.83 -2.79 1.51
C GLY A 132 -0.34 -3.02 1.67
N ALA A 133 0.35 -3.01 0.53
CA ALA A 133 1.81 -2.97 0.46
C ALA A 133 2.30 -1.78 -0.36
N SER A 134 3.51 -1.30 -0.07
CA SER A 134 4.11 -0.16 -0.77
C SER A 134 3.19 1.06 -0.68
N TYR A 135 2.86 1.70 -1.81
CA TYR A 135 1.89 2.80 -1.85
C TYR A 135 0.51 2.43 -1.29
N SER A 136 -0.07 1.28 -1.64
CA SER A 136 -1.41 0.92 -1.14
C SER A 136 -1.47 0.83 0.39
N GLY A 137 -0.37 0.42 1.03
CA GLY A 137 -0.27 0.43 2.49
C GLY A 137 -0.02 1.83 3.06
N TYR A 138 0.71 2.70 2.36
CA TYR A 138 0.79 4.12 2.70
C TYR A 138 -0.59 4.78 2.66
N ALA A 139 -1.33 4.62 1.56
CA ALA A 139 -2.65 5.21 1.39
C ALA A 139 -3.67 4.62 2.39
N ALA A 140 -3.60 3.32 2.68
CA ALA A 140 -4.42 2.71 3.74
C ALA A 140 -4.09 3.25 5.13
N ALA A 141 -2.81 3.49 5.44
CA ALA A 141 -2.39 4.11 6.69
C ALA A 141 -2.86 5.56 6.77
N GLU A 142 -2.76 6.32 5.67
CA GLU A 142 -3.21 7.72 5.63
C GLU A 142 -4.72 7.82 5.81
N LEU A 143 -5.48 6.95 5.15
CA LEU A 143 -6.93 6.84 5.33
C LEU A 143 -7.28 6.59 6.80
N ALA A 144 -6.63 5.60 7.45
CA ALA A 144 -6.87 5.31 8.86
C ALA A 144 -6.45 6.47 9.79
N ALA A 145 -5.37 7.18 9.43
CA ALA A 145 -4.82 8.25 10.24
C ALA A 145 -5.67 9.54 10.17
N THR A 146 -6.29 9.81 9.03
CA THR A 146 -7.08 11.02 8.78
C THR A 146 -8.58 10.82 8.96
N HIS A 147 -9.07 9.57 8.87
CA HIS A 147 -10.47 9.19 9.05
C HIS A 147 -10.67 8.19 10.20
N PRO A 148 -10.38 8.56 11.46
CA PRO A 148 -10.54 7.67 12.60
C PRO A 148 -12.00 7.27 12.83
N GLU A 149 -12.99 7.95 12.26
CA GLU A 149 -14.41 7.56 12.29
C GLU A 149 -14.70 6.23 11.56
N LEU A 150 -13.79 5.75 10.72
CA LEU A 150 -13.93 4.47 10.02
C LEU A 150 -13.85 3.26 10.95
N HIS A 151 -13.20 3.41 12.11
CA HIS A 151 -13.00 2.36 13.10
C HIS A 151 -12.59 0.99 12.50
N PRO A 152 -11.55 0.94 11.66
CA PRO A 152 -11.10 -0.31 11.09
C PRO A 152 -10.74 -1.31 12.20
N ARG A 153 -11.20 -2.55 12.04
CA ARG A 153 -10.83 -3.64 12.95
C ARG A 153 -9.34 -3.91 12.93
N ALA A 154 -8.73 -3.78 11.76
CA ALA A 154 -7.31 -3.96 11.56
C ALA A 154 -6.77 -3.06 10.43
N LEU A 155 -5.53 -2.64 10.61
CA LEU A 155 -4.69 -2.03 9.59
C LEU A 155 -3.44 -2.89 9.42
N ILE A 156 -3.26 -3.46 8.23
CA ILE A 156 -2.12 -4.32 7.87
C ILE A 156 -1.34 -3.63 6.75
N ILE A 157 -0.14 -3.15 7.06
CA ILE A 157 0.73 -2.49 6.09
C ILE A 157 2.04 -3.26 5.93
N VAL A 158 2.51 -3.34 4.69
CA VAL A 158 3.72 -4.08 4.33
C VAL A 158 4.61 -3.22 3.44
N ASP A 159 5.84 -2.98 3.88
CA ASP A 159 6.85 -2.23 3.14
C ASP A 159 6.36 -0.85 2.67
N SER A 160 5.66 -0.13 3.55
CA SER A 160 4.99 1.14 3.23
C SER A 160 5.72 2.32 3.86
N PHE A 161 5.97 3.34 3.03
CA PHE A 161 6.60 4.57 3.44
C PHE A 161 5.59 5.56 4.00
N LEU A 162 5.64 5.84 5.30
CA LEU A 162 4.63 6.67 5.98
C LEU A 162 5.01 8.15 6.13
N ASP A 163 6.24 8.54 5.75
CA ASP A 163 6.71 9.92 5.75
C ASP A 163 7.12 10.30 4.33
N LEU A 164 6.32 11.15 3.67
CA LEU A 164 6.55 11.59 2.30
C LEU A 164 7.78 12.49 2.19
N SER A 165 8.09 13.28 3.21
CA SER A 165 9.28 14.15 3.18
C SER A 165 10.55 13.30 3.12
N GLU A 166 10.59 12.26 3.94
CA GLU A 166 11.71 11.31 4.01
C GLU A 166 11.77 10.43 2.78
N ARG A 167 10.60 9.97 2.28
CA ARG A 167 10.52 9.26 1.00
C ARG A 167 11.12 10.12 -0.11
N PHE A 168 10.68 11.37 -0.23
CA PHE A 168 11.17 12.29 -1.26
C PHE A 168 12.68 12.49 -1.20
N ARG A 169 13.26 12.63 0.01
CA ARG A 169 14.71 12.78 0.20
C ARG A 169 15.49 11.53 -0.21
N ALA A 170 14.90 10.33 -0.07
CA ALA A 170 15.55 9.08 -0.43
C ALA A 170 15.52 8.77 -1.95
N LEU A 171 14.64 9.44 -2.71
CA LEU A 171 14.55 9.26 -4.16
C LEU A 171 15.61 10.08 -4.90
N SER A 172 16.26 9.47 -5.89
CA SER A 172 17.17 10.18 -6.80
C SER A 172 16.43 11.25 -7.61
N THR A 173 17.14 12.25 -8.11
CA THR A 173 16.56 13.34 -8.92
C THR A 173 15.80 12.84 -10.13
N ASP A 174 16.27 11.75 -10.72
CA ASP A 174 15.73 11.20 -11.97
C ASP A 174 14.67 10.11 -11.72
N ASP A 175 14.26 9.90 -10.47
CA ASP A 175 13.24 8.91 -10.12
C ASP A 175 11.85 9.37 -10.57
N LEU A 176 11.12 8.48 -11.26
CA LEU A 176 9.76 8.76 -11.73
C LEU A 176 8.79 9.06 -10.57
N THR A 177 8.96 8.38 -9.44
CA THR A 177 8.17 8.62 -8.21
C THR A 177 8.42 10.04 -7.70
N ARG A 178 9.67 10.52 -7.76
CA ARG A 178 10.00 11.88 -7.31
C ARG A 178 9.33 12.91 -8.20
N SER A 179 9.34 12.69 -9.51
CA SER A 179 8.69 13.56 -10.48
C SER A 179 7.16 13.56 -10.32
N GLU A 180 6.57 12.39 -10.08
CA GLU A 180 5.16 12.22 -9.77
C GLU A 180 4.77 12.97 -8.49
N MET A 181 5.55 12.82 -7.40
CA MET A 181 5.32 13.56 -6.16
C MET A 181 5.39 15.09 -6.36
N ILE A 182 6.36 15.59 -7.13
CA ILE A 182 6.45 17.03 -7.46
C ILE A 182 5.20 17.51 -8.18
N HIS A 183 4.72 16.72 -9.15
CA HIS A 183 3.55 17.04 -9.92
C HIS A 183 2.28 17.06 -9.06
N VAL A 184 2.02 15.99 -8.31
CA VAL A 184 0.80 15.81 -7.50
C VAL A 184 0.75 16.75 -6.30
N LEU A 185 1.90 17.01 -5.66
CA LEU A 185 1.99 17.90 -4.49
C LEU A 185 2.19 19.38 -4.88
N GLY A 186 2.20 19.69 -6.18
CA GLY A 186 2.31 21.06 -6.69
C GLY A 186 3.65 21.75 -6.41
N GLY A 187 4.73 20.96 -6.23
CA GLY A 187 6.08 21.46 -6.03
C GLY A 187 7.03 20.48 -5.32
N ALA A 188 8.31 20.80 -5.36
CA ALA A 188 9.33 20.05 -4.61
C ALA A 188 9.22 20.30 -3.10
N LEU A 189 9.74 19.39 -2.28
CA LEU A 189 9.70 19.47 -0.81
C LEU A 189 10.20 20.82 -0.25
N ALA A 190 11.23 21.41 -0.84
CA ALA A 190 11.75 22.72 -0.40
C ALA A 190 10.78 23.88 -0.67
N GLN A 191 9.90 23.74 -1.66
CA GLN A 191 8.92 24.76 -2.07
C GLN A 191 7.58 24.57 -1.34
N ARG A 192 7.21 23.31 -1.07
CA ARG A 192 5.91 22.92 -0.50
C ARG A 192 6.06 22.00 0.74
N PRO A 193 6.85 22.36 1.77
CA PRO A 193 7.10 21.47 2.90
C PRO A 193 5.85 21.13 3.73
N GLN A 194 4.78 21.94 3.61
CA GLN A 194 3.51 21.69 4.26
C GLN A 194 2.73 20.56 3.58
N GLU A 195 2.63 20.56 2.24
CA GLU A 195 1.92 19.51 1.48
C GLU A 195 2.47 18.10 1.73
N TYR A 196 3.79 17.97 1.91
CA TYR A 196 4.39 16.66 2.20
C TYR A 196 4.05 16.19 3.62
N ARG A 197 3.93 17.09 4.60
CA ARG A 197 3.58 16.76 5.99
C ARG A 197 2.08 16.47 6.13
N GLU A 198 1.24 17.31 5.54
CA GLU A 198 -0.22 17.18 5.54
C GLU A 198 -0.74 15.98 4.76
N ARG A 199 0.16 15.21 4.13
CA ARG A 199 -0.17 13.97 3.44
C ARG A 199 0.72 12.81 3.90
N SER A 200 1.31 12.91 5.09
CA SER A 200 2.14 11.88 5.68
C SER A 200 1.44 11.22 6.87
N PRO A 201 1.19 9.90 6.84
CA PRO A 201 0.62 9.20 8.00
C PRO A 201 1.46 9.39 9.28
N SER A 202 2.78 9.59 9.14
CA SER A 202 3.70 9.88 10.25
C SER A 202 3.44 11.22 10.95
N ASP A 203 2.71 12.14 10.33
CA ASP A 203 2.27 13.42 10.90
C ASP A 203 0.81 13.34 11.43
N HIS A 204 0.06 12.30 11.05
CA HIS A 204 -1.33 12.06 11.47
C HIS A 204 -1.49 10.94 12.53
N LEU A 205 -0.43 10.67 13.30
CA LEU A 205 -0.40 9.56 14.27
C LEU A 205 -1.48 9.63 15.36
N ALA A 206 -2.07 10.80 15.62
CA ALA A 206 -3.15 10.95 16.58
C ALA A 206 -4.42 10.18 16.16
N GLY A 207 -4.74 10.14 14.86
CA GLY A 207 -5.87 9.35 14.35
C GLY A 207 -5.60 7.86 14.47
N LEU A 208 -4.42 7.39 14.03
CA LEU A 208 -4.00 5.99 14.23
C LEU A 208 -4.05 5.57 15.70
N ALA A 209 -3.55 6.42 16.61
CA ALA A 209 -3.62 6.17 18.04
C ALA A 209 -5.06 6.10 18.56
N THR A 210 -5.97 6.90 18.01
CA THR A 210 -7.40 6.87 18.37
C THR A 210 -8.01 5.52 18.01
N ASP A 211 -7.79 5.01 16.81
CA ASP A 211 -8.30 3.69 16.40
C ASP A 211 -7.65 2.54 17.17
N MET A 212 -6.33 2.61 17.43
CA MET A 212 -5.65 1.59 18.25
C MET A 212 -6.21 1.54 19.66
N ARG A 213 -6.53 2.69 20.29
CA ARG A 213 -7.19 2.73 21.61
C ARG A 213 -8.61 2.15 21.58
N ARG A 214 -9.31 2.29 20.45
CA ARG A 214 -10.63 1.65 20.21
C ARG A 214 -10.54 0.16 19.88
N GLY A 215 -9.32 -0.39 19.81
CA GLY A 215 -9.08 -1.82 19.61
C GLY A 215 -8.71 -2.23 18.20
N MET A 216 -8.40 -1.28 17.30
CA MET A 216 -7.80 -1.60 16.00
C MET A 216 -6.52 -2.40 16.20
N ARG A 217 -6.39 -3.51 15.47
CA ARG A 217 -5.16 -4.28 15.38
C ARG A 217 -4.24 -3.67 14.33
N PHE A 218 -3.10 -3.15 14.78
CA PHE A 218 -2.09 -2.60 13.89
C PHE A 218 -0.99 -3.62 13.62
N VAL A 219 -0.77 -3.95 12.34
CA VAL A 219 0.31 -4.82 11.88
C VAL A 219 1.12 -4.05 10.85
N ASP A 220 2.32 -3.64 11.25
CA ASP A 220 3.31 -3.02 10.38
C ASP A 220 4.48 -3.98 10.18
N VAL A 221 4.79 -4.26 8.92
CA VAL A 221 5.87 -5.15 8.51
C VAL A 221 6.73 -4.46 7.47
N TRP A 222 8.04 -4.44 7.64
CA TRP A 222 8.96 -4.02 6.57
C TRP A 222 10.14 -4.96 6.38
N SER A 223 10.70 -4.88 5.17
CA SER A 223 11.78 -5.70 4.66
C SER A 223 13.11 -4.98 4.87
N VAL A 224 14.11 -5.73 5.34
CA VAL A 224 15.50 -5.26 5.54
C VAL A 224 16.52 -6.21 4.89
N GLY A 225 16.06 -7.02 3.92
CA GLY A 225 16.93 -7.90 3.15
C GLY A 225 17.94 -7.12 2.31
N ALA A 226 19.04 -7.75 1.90
CA ALA A 226 20.07 -7.11 1.07
C ALA A 226 19.54 -6.63 -0.30
N SER A 227 18.42 -7.17 -0.78
CA SER A 227 17.75 -6.65 -1.98
C SER A 227 17.13 -5.27 -1.75
N GLU A 228 16.73 -4.95 -0.52
CA GLU A 228 16.04 -3.71 -0.18
C GLU A 228 16.97 -2.50 -0.23
N THR A 229 18.29 -2.68 -0.17
CA THR A 229 19.22 -1.55 -0.38
C THR A 229 19.18 -1.01 -1.81
N ARG A 230 18.70 -1.82 -2.76
CA ARG A 230 18.46 -1.38 -4.15
C ARG A 230 17.00 -1.00 -4.38
N GLU A 231 16.07 -1.69 -3.75
CA GLU A 231 14.66 -1.35 -3.83
C GLU A 231 14.41 0.04 -3.22
N PHE A 232 13.78 0.94 -3.96
CA PHE A 232 13.62 2.34 -3.59
C PHE A 232 14.92 3.01 -3.09
N ASN A 233 16.08 2.65 -3.65
CA ASN A 233 17.39 3.15 -3.22
C ASN A 233 17.68 2.98 -1.71
N GLY A 234 17.19 1.90 -1.11
CA GLY A 234 17.41 1.66 0.32
C GLY A 234 16.55 2.53 1.21
N ALA A 235 15.52 3.19 0.67
CA ALA A 235 14.65 4.02 1.46
C ALA A 235 14.05 3.19 2.62
N MET A 236 13.60 1.95 2.41
CA MET A 236 13.05 1.10 3.49
C MET A 236 14.06 0.81 4.62
N CYS A 237 15.35 1.03 4.37
CA CYS A 237 16.42 0.91 5.35
C CYS A 237 16.58 2.15 6.24
N SER A 238 15.97 3.29 5.91
CA SER A 238 16.04 4.51 6.71
C SER A 238 15.28 4.36 8.03
N PRO A 239 15.83 4.82 9.17
CA PRO A 239 15.09 4.89 10.43
C PRO A 239 13.79 5.69 10.32
N ALA A 240 13.73 6.65 9.39
CA ALA A 240 12.60 7.54 9.22
C ALA A 240 11.40 6.85 8.57
N SER A 241 11.63 5.78 7.81
CA SER A 241 10.58 5.02 7.12
C SER A 241 9.65 4.28 8.08
N ASN A 242 10.19 3.81 9.21
CA ASN A 242 9.45 2.97 10.17
C ASN A 242 9.71 3.39 11.63
N GLY A 243 10.96 3.30 12.08
CA GLY A 243 11.28 3.36 13.50
C GLY A 243 10.97 4.69 14.19
N ILE A 244 11.21 5.82 13.53
CA ILE A 244 11.01 7.15 14.13
C ILE A 244 9.53 7.40 14.43
N TRP A 245 8.63 7.18 13.47
CA TRP A 245 7.20 7.44 13.68
C TRP A 245 6.56 6.37 14.59
N LEU A 246 7.01 5.11 14.55
CA LEU A 246 6.57 4.07 15.49
C LEU A 246 6.89 4.45 16.95
N ARG A 247 8.06 5.04 17.18
CA ARG A 247 8.43 5.58 18.50
C ARG A 247 7.55 6.75 18.92
N ARG A 248 7.24 7.68 18.00
CA ARG A 248 6.32 8.80 18.27
C ARG A 248 4.92 8.28 18.59
N LEU A 249 4.42 7.32 17.82
CA LEU A 249 3.13 6.66 18.04
C LEU A 249 3.07 5.99 19.42
N ALA A 250 4.14 5.32 19.85
CA ALA A 250 4.25 4.76 21.19
C ALA A 250 4.15 5.84 22.30
N GLY A 251 4.72 7.03 22.06
CA GLY A 251 4.59 8.17 22.96
C GLY A 251 3.16 8.70 23.06
N ILE A 252 2.47 8.83 21.91
CA ILE A 252 1.06 9.27 21.87
C ILE A 252 0.18 8.23 22.58
N LEU A 253 0.40 6.95 22.32
CA LEU A 253 -0.36 5.86 22.96
C LEU A 253 -0.04 5.70 24.44
N ARG A 254 1.11 6.20 24.91
CA ARG A 254 1.69 5.89 26.24
C ARG A 254 1.86 4.38 26.47
N HIS A 255 2.00 3.63 25.39
CA HIS A 255 2.17 2.17 25.39
C HIS A 255 3.16 1.75 24.30
N PRO A 256 3.91 0.66 24.51
CA PRO A 256 4.82 0.16 23.48
C PRO A 256 4.06 -0.24 22.20
N VAL A 257 4.61 0.12 21.05
CA VAL A 257 4.08 -0.31 19.74
C VAL A 257 4.89 -1.50 19.26
N THR A 258 4.19 -2.56 18.87
CA THR A 258 4.81 -3.74 18.24
C THR A 258 4.74 -3.60 16.72
N ALA A 259 5.85 -3.88 16.05
CA ALA A 259 5.90 -4.05 14.60
C ALA A 259 6.86 -5.20 14.24
N TYR A 260 7.01 -5.51 12.96
CA TYR A 260 7.78 -6.66 12.51
C TYR A 260 8.74 -6.28 11.40
N VAL A 261 9.92 -6.88 11.44
CA VAL A 261 10.91 -6.75 10.38
C VAL A 261 11.17 -8.11 9.75
N THR A 262 11.31 -8.16 8.43
CA THR A 262 11.55 -9.41 7.69
C THR A 262 12.71 -9.28 6.70
N ARG A 263 13.22 -10.41 6.23
CA ARG A 263 14.20 -10.50 5.15
C ARG A 263 13.59 -10.95 3.82
N LEU A 264 12.26 -11.11 3.80
CA LEU A 264 11.55 -11.32 2.56
C LEU A 264 11.77 -10.12 1.62
N ARG A 265 11.57 -10.35 0.33
CA ARG A 265 11.61 -9.28 -0.67
C ARG A 265 10.42 -8.34 -0.47
N HIS A 266 10.56 -7.10 -0.93
CA HIS A 266 9.48 -6.14 -0.98
C HIS A 266 8.12 -6.74 -1.36
N ALA A 267 7.11 -6.47 -0.55
CA ALA A 267 5.72 -6.93 -0.60
C ALA A 267 5.49 -8.45 -0.55
N TYR A 268 6.53 -9.29 -0.49
CA TYR A 268 6.36 -10.76 -0.42
C TYR A 268 5.60 -11.21 0.82
N ALA A 269 5.73 -10.50 1.94
CA ALA A 269 4.97 -10.83 3.14
C ALA A 269 3.46 -10.77 2.87
N LEU A 270 2.99 -9.76 2.12
CA LEU A 270 1.58 -9.67 1.71
C LEU A 270 1.21 -10.76 0.72
N TRP A 271 2.03 -11.02 -0.30
CA TRP A 271 1.65 -11.93 -1.38
C TRP A 271 1.69 -13.41 -0.99
N TYR A 272 2.66 -13.79 -0.15
CA TYR A 272 2.96 -15.20 0.14
C TYR A 272 2.87 -15.58 1.61
N ARG A 273 2.83 -14.60 2.53
CA ARG A 273 2.72 -14.82 3.98
C ARG A 273 1.50 -14.16 4.60
N TRP A 274 0.47 -13.88 3.80
CA TRP A 274 -0.73 -13.20 4.27
C TRP A 274 -1.44 -13.93 5.42
N ARG A 275 -1.40 -15.27 5.47
CA ARG A 275 -2.00 -16.04 6.58
C ARG A 275 -1.36 -15.69 7.92
N GLN A 276 -0.04 -15.53 7.92
CA GLN A 276 0.70 -15.10 9.10
C GLN A 276 0.34 -13.65 9.46
N LEU A 277 0.24 -12.74 8.48
CA LEU A 277 -0.19 -11.36 8.72
C LEU A 277 -1.60 -11.28 9.34
N LEU A 278 -2.55 -12.07 8.83
CA LEU A 278 -3.90 -12.15 9.41
C LEU A 278 -3.87 -12.70 10.84
N ALA A 279 -3.01 -13.68 11.13
CA ALA A 279 -2.84 -14.19 12.49
C ALA A 279 -2.25 -13.13 13.43
N LEU A 280 -1.27 -12.33 12.98
CA LEU A 280 -0.75 -11.18 13.74
C LEU A 280 -1.84 -10.15 14.02
N ALA A 281 -2.73 -9.92 13.04
CA ALA A 281 -3.89 -9.04 13.17
C ALA A 281 -5.06 -9.66 13.97
N SER A 282 -4.92 -10.88 14.50
CA SER A 282 -6.01 -11.62 15.18
C SER A 282 -7.28 -11.80 14.32
N LEU A 283 -7.12 -11.87 12.99
CA LEU A 283 -8.18 -12.10 12.02
C LEU A 283 -8.26 -13.57 11.56
N ALA A 284 -7.26 -14.37 11.91
CA ALA A 284 -7.19 -15.78 11.59
C ALA A 284 -6.56 -16.56 12.76
N PRO A 285 -6.80 -17.89 12.88
CA PRO A 285 -6.04 -18.73 13.78
C PRO A 285 -4.54 -18.62 13.53
N LYS A 286 -3.73 -18.90 14.57
CA LYS A 286 -2.27 -18.93 14.45
C LYS A 286 -1.87 -19.86 13.29
N SER A 287 -1.10 -19.35 12.33
CA SER A 287 -0.69 -20.07 11.12
C SER A 287 0.84 -20.10 11.01
N GLY A 288 1.49 -20.97 11.78
CA GLY A 288 2.95 -21.03 11.87
C GLY A 288 3.57 -19.73 12.40
N ALA A 289 4.90 -19.67 12.43
CA ALA A 289 5.63 -18.45 12.77
C ALA A 289 5.69 -17.50 11.55
N PHE A 290 5.51 -16.20 11.79
CA PHE A 290 5.84 -15.20 10.77
C PHE A 290 7.37 -15.19 10.58
N PRO A 291 7.89 -15.31 9.34
CA PRO A 291 9.33 -15.32 9.07
C PRO A 291 9.91 -13.90 9.20
N GLY A 292 9.99 -13.41 10.43
CA GLY A 292 10.47 -12.07 10.76
C GLY A 292 10.71 -11.91 12.25
N LYS A 293 11.35 -10.80 12.62
CA LYS A 293 11.64 -10.45 13.99
C LYS A 293 10.59 -9.46 14.49
N ARG A 294 10.00 -9.75 15.64
CA ARG A 294 9.14 -8.82 16.36
C ARG A 294 10.01 -7.72 16.99
N LEU A 295 9.65 -6.47 16.75
CA LEU A 295 10.27 -5.28 17.34
C LEU A 295 9.28 -4.57 18.26
N THR A 296 9.80 -3.88 19.26
CA THR A 296 9.00 -3.10 20.21
C THR A 296 9.59 -1.69 20.29
N PHE A 297 8.74 -0.69 20.12
CA PHE A 297 9.10 0.72 20.11
C PHE A 297 8.53 1.40 21.35
N ARG A 298 9.35 2.19 22.05
CA ARG A 298 8.98 2.99 23.22
C ARG A 298 9.52 4.41 23.07
N GLN A 299 8.76 5.41 23.53
CA GLN A 299 9.01 6.85 23.27
C GLN A 299 10.45 7.31 23.52
N GLN A 300 11.09 6.81 24.58
CA GLN A 300 12.41 7.28 25.03
C GLN A 300 13.53 6.26 24.76
N GLU A 301 13.22 5.13 24.14
CA GLU A 301 14.23 4.13 23.81
C GLU A 301 14.93 4.43 22.47
N ARG A 302 16.15 3.92 22.35
CA ARG A 302 16.84 3.86 21.07
C ARG A 302 16.04 2.98 20.11
N LEU A 303 16.07 3.32 18.82
CA LEU A 303 15.46 2.48 17.81
C LEU A 303 16.15 1.10 17.82
N PRO A 304 15.39 -0.01 17.74
CA PRO A 304 15.99 -1.34 17.70
C PRO A 304 16.96 -1.44 16.51
N ALA A 305 18.20 -1.88 16.72
CA ALA A 305 19.20 -1.95 15.63
C ALA A 305 18.76 -2.81 14.44
N ALA A 306 17.85 -3.76 14.66
CA ALA A 306 17.28 -4.59 13.61
C ALA A 306 16.18 -3.89 12.78
N SER A 307 15.81 -2.64 13.09
CA SER A 307 14.76 -1.90 12.36
C SER A 307 15.24 -1.30 11.05
N THR A 308 16.54 -1.32 10.78
CA THR A 308 17.17 -0.78 9.57
C THR A 308 17.95 -1.89 8.87
N CYS A 309 18.22 -1.72 7.58
CA CYS A 309 19.18 -2.60 6.91
C CYS A 309 20.54 -2.45 7.59
N ALA A 310 21.20 -3.57 7.88
CA ALA A 310 22.58 -3.51 8.32
C ALA A 310 23.40 -2.89 7.17
N VAL A 311 24.14 -1.81 7.46
CA VAL A 311 25.21 -1.34 6.58
C VAL A 311 26.32 -2.38 6.68
N THR A 312 26.16 -3.51 6.01
CA THR A 312 27.18 -4.56 6.03
C THR A 312 28.33 -4.14 5.14
N SER A 313 29.40 -3.64 5.75
CA SER A 313 30.77 -3.86 5.26
C SER A 313 31.27 -5.28 5.59
N ALA A 314 30.48 -6.12 6.28
CA ALA A 314 30.73 -7.56 6.41
C ALA A 314 29.44 -8.31 6.77
N ALA A 315 29.23 -9.49 6.16
CA ALA A 315 28.08 -10.35 6.43
C ALA A 315 28.13 -10.91 7.86
N PRO A 316 27.07 -10.81 8.68
CA PRO A 316 26.96 -11.58 9.90
C PRO A 316 26.51 -13.00 9.58
N SER A 317 27.40 -13.95 9.87
CA SER A 317 27.11 -15.38 10.03
C SER A 317 26.11 -15.60 11.18
N HIS A 318 25.16 -16.51 10.97
CA HIS A 318 24.14 -16.99 11.90
C HIS A 318 22.88 -16.12 12.04
N TRP A 319 21.98 -16.36 11.09
CA TRP A 319 20.54 -16.31 11.32
C TRP A 319 20.03 -17.72 11.05
N ASP A 320 19.84 -18.50 12.11
CA ASP A 320 19.23 -19.83 11.97
C ASP A 320 17.70 -19.71 11.82
N PRO A 321 17.09 -20.52 10.93
CA PRO A 321 15.67 -20.46 10.59
C PRO A 321 14.71 -20.85 11.71
#